data_AF-A0A5D3BA78-F1
#
_entry.id   AF-A0A5D3BA78-F1
#
_cell.length_a   1.000
_cell.length_b   1.000
_cell.length_c   1.000
_cell.angle_alpha   90.00
_cell.angle_beta   90.00
_cell.angle_gamma   90.00
#
_symmetry.space_group_name_H-M   'P 1'
#
loop_
_entity.id
_entity.type
_entity.pdbx_description
1 polymer ?
#
loop_
_entity_poly.entity_id
_entity_poly.type
_entity_poly.pdbx_seq_one_letter_code
_entity_poly.pdbx_strand_id
1 'polypeptide(L)'
;MEKSPLKSSILGGTRASIQRMWDPVAYALGFIDCDDISARCMLTIFSLFATKTEASLLRMLKGSPDVFLSGPIRQYITDRGGRFHLRWGCREVLYDKFADGETYIAGLAMSKATNKKVVKADAYVAACDVPGIKRLIPSQWREWEFFDNIYKLIGVPVVTVQLRYNGWVTELQDLERSRQLRQAVGLDNLLYTPDADFSCFADLALTSPEDYYIEGQGSLLQCVLTPGDPYMPLLNDEIIARVAKQVLDLFPSSQGLEVIWSSVVKIGQSLYREAPGKDPFRPDQKTPIKNFFLAGSYTKQDYIDSMEGATLSGRQASAYICDSGEELMMLREKIGDIESETAKSSDELNCAIGLDTQEDEKAGSKVTKIFRIHAISRDEPCLWVIDCAEDSPTSKVEGAGFPTSRKPIRFATNPAEGDVIIPVTEDIELRSTVGQVLMAACATTHMTMRAMVHIVKVQARVTVREDQ
;
A
#
# COMPACT_ATOMS: atom_id res chain seq x y z
N MET A 1 -52.34 -11.97 -25.04
CA MET A 1 -51.29 -12.88 -24.54
C MET A 1 -50.66 -12.22 -23.33
N GLU A 2 -51.15 -12.55 -22.15
CA GLU A 2 -50.46 -12.26 -20.89
C GLU A 2 -49.09 -12.96 -20.92
N LYS A 3 -48.02 -12.22 -20.64
CA LYS A 3 -46.71 -12.82 -20.35
C LYS A 3 -46.82 -13.52 -19.01
N SER A 4 -46.97 -14.84 -19.06
CA SER A 4 -46.71 -15.73 -17.92
C SER A 4 -45.32 -15.38 -17.35
N PRO A 5 -45.19 -15.10 -16.03
CA PRO A 5 -43.88 -15.00 -15.43
C PRO A 5 -43.30 -16.41 -15.43
N LEU A 6 -42.20 -16.60 -16.17
CA LEU A 6 -41.31 -17.73 -16.00
C LEU A 6 -40.96 -17.82 -14.51
N LYS A 7 -41.65 -18.69 -13.77
CA LYS A 7 -41.17 -19.24 -12.52
C LYS A 7 -39.96 -20.09 -12.89
N SER A 8 -38.81 -19.43 -13.02
CA SER A 8 -37.54 -20.11 -13.16
C SER A 8 -37.23 -20.73 -11.81
N SER A 9 -37.64 -21.99 -11.62
CA SER A 9 -37.07 -22.87 -10.61
C SER A 9 -35.64 -23.23 -11.03
N ILE A 10 -34.75 -22.24 -11.00
CA ILE A 10 -33.31 -22.45 -11.02
C ILE A 10 -32.97 -22.75 -9.56
N LEU A 11 -32.74 -24.02 -9.26
CA LEU A 11 -32.45 -24.55 -7.91
C LEU A 11 -31.12 -24.02 -7.29
N GLY A 12 -30.49 -23.00 -7.86
CA GLY A 12 -29.23 -22.41 -7.38
C GLY A 12 -29.24 -20.90 -7.08
N GLY A 13 -30.34 -20.17 -7.35
CA GLY A 13 -30.31 -18.70 -7.32
C GLY A 13 -31.63 -18.02 -6.97
N THR A 14 -32.29 -18.41 -5.88
CA THR A 14 -33.42 -17.63 -5.36
C THR A 14 -32.92 -16.27 -4.84
N ARG A 15 -33.81 -15.27 -4.77
CA ARG A 15 -33.42 -13.98 -4.15
C ARG A 15 -32.98 -14.16 -2.70
N ALA A 16 -33.58 -15.11 -1.98
CA ALA A 16 -33.15 -15.46 -0.63
C ALA A 16 -31.73 -16.03 -0.59
N SER A 17 -31.31 -16.82 -1.60
CA SER A 17 -29.93 -17.29 -1.73
C SER A 17 -28.96 -16.13 -1.97
N ILE A 18 -29.34 -15.18 -2.84
CA ILE A 18 -28.55 -13.96 -3.07
C ILE A 18 -28.37 -13.21 -1.75
N GLN A 19 -29.46 -12.90 -1.06
CA GLN A 19 -29.44 -12.11 0.17
C GLN A 19 -28.71 -12.79 1.34
N ARG A 20 -28.91 -14.09 1.53
CA ARG A 20 -28.38 -14.79 2.71
C ARG A 20 -26.99 -15.39 2.53
N MET A 21 -26.56 -15.63 1.28
CA MET A 21 -25.28 -16.27 1.00
C MET A 21 -24.36 -15.39 0.14
N TRP A 22 -24.85 -14.87 -0.98
CA TRP A 22 -23.99 -14.18 -1.94
C TRP A 22 -23.70 -12.72 -1.57
N ASP A 23 -24.67 -12.01 -1.01
CA ASP A 23 -24.49 -10.63 -0.57
C ASP A 23 -23.42 -10.50 0.53
N PRO A 24 -23.41 -11.32 1.61
CA PRO A 24 -22.31 -11.32 2.58
C PRO A 24 -20.92 -11.53 1.95
N VAL A 25 -20.82 -12.37 0.92
CA VAL A 25 -19.56 -12.61 0.21
C VAL A 25 -19.19 -11.42 -0.68
N ALA A 26 -20.13 -10.88 -1.44
CA ALA A 26 -19.91 -9.70 -2.28
C ALA A 26 -19.51 -8.47 -1.43
N TYR A 27 -20.17 -8.28 -0.30
CA TYR A 27 -19.80 -7.27 0.69
C TYR A 27 -18.37 -7.47 1.19
N ALA A 28 -17.96 -8.69 1.55
CA ALA A 28 -16.61 -8.92 2.01
C ALA A 28 -15.53 -8.71 0.93
N LEU A 29 -15.87 -8.90 -0.35
CA LEU A 29 -14.94 -8.75 -1.47
C LEU A 29 -14.83 -7.31 -1.99
N GLY A 30 -15.95 -6.60 -2.10
CA GLY A 30 -16.01 -5.30 -2.78
C GLY A 30 -16.88 -4.25 -2.08
N PHE A 31 -17.37 -4.53 -0.87
CA PHE A 31 -18.20 -3.63 -0.05
C PHE A 31 -19.54 -3.22 -0.67
N ILE A 32 -19.98 -3.93 -1.71
CA ILE A 32 -21.24 -3.72 -2.44
C ILE A 32 -21.94 -5.07 -2.67
N ASP A 33 -23.26 -5.03 -2.85
CA ASP A 33 -24.09 -6.24 -2.97
C ASP A 33 -23.99 -6.90 -4.36
N CYS A 34 -24.68 -8.03 -4.53
CA CYS A 34 -24.69 -8.75 -5.80
C CYS A 34 -25.45 -8.06 -6.94
N ASP A 35 -26.29 -7.05 -6.66
CA ASP A 35 -26.96 -6.27 -7.71
C ASP A 35 -26.03 -5.20 -8.28
N ASP A 36 -25.11 -4.68 -7.46
CA ASP A 36 -24.20 -3.60 -7.82
C ASP A 36 -22.77 -4.07 -8.19
N ILE A 37 -22.34 -5.26 -7.75
CA ILE A 37 -20.99 -5.77 -8.03
C ILE A 37 -20.84 -6.32 -9.45
N SER A 38 -19.68 -6.08 -10.07
CA SER A 38 -19.32 -6.70 -11.33
C SER A 38 -19.12 -8.22 -11.16
N ALA A 39 -19.73 -9.00 -12.05
CA ALA A 39 -19.49 -10.45 -12.12
C ALA A 39 -18.00 -10.78 -12.31
N ARG A 40 -17.20 -9.89 -12.93
CA ARG A 40 -15.74 -10.04 -13.06
C ARG A 40 -15.08 -10.22 -11.69
N CYS A 41 -15.43 -9.39 -10.71
CA CYS A 41 -14.85 -9.43 -9.36
C CYS A 41 -15.13 -10.78 -8.70
N MET A 42 -16.40 -11.19 -8.69
CA MET A 42 -16.83 -12.48 -8.13
C MET A 42 -16.14 -13.66 -8.85
N LEU A 43 -16.22 -13.71 -10.19
CA LEU A 43 -15.67 -14.80 -10.98
C LEU A 43 -14.14 -14.93 -10.85
N THR A 44 -13.42 -13.83 -10.65
CA THR A 44 -11.97 -13.86 -10.42
C THR A 44 -11.64 -14.68 -9.18
N ILE A 45 -12.36 -14.44 -8.08
CA ILE A 45 -12.17 -15.16 -6.81
C ILE A 45 -12.66 -16.61 -6.90
N PHE A 46 -13.88 -16.82 -7.41
CA PHE A 46 -14.43 -18.18 -7.48
C PHE A 46 -13.71 -19.07 -8.48
N SER A 47 -13.15 -18.51 -9.56
CA SER A 47 -12.28 -19.26 -10.46
C SER A 47 -11.02 -19.75 -9.74
N LEU A 48 -10.42 -18.92 -8.88
CA LEU A 48 -9.28 -19.34 -8.07
C LEU A 48 -9.64 -20.45 -7.08
N PHE A 49 -10.77 -20.31 -6.38
CA PHE A 49 -11.26 -21.35 -5.47
C PHE A 49 -11.58 -22.66 -6.20
N ALA A 50 -12.13 -22.58 -7.41
CA ALA A 50 -12.47 -23.75 -8.21
C ALA A 50 -11.23 -24.47 -8.78
N THR A 51 -10.12 -23.75 -8.99
CA THR A 51 -8.94 -24.29 -9.68
C THR A 51 -7.77 -24.64 -8.75
N LYS A 52 -7.77 -24.17 -7.50
CA LYS A 52 -6.68 -24.40 -6.55
C LYS A 52 -7.23 -24.86 -5.20
N THR A 53 -6.87 -26.08 -4.78
CA THR A 53 -7.37 -26.75 -3.57
C THR A 53 -7.27 -25.92 -2.29
N GLU A 54 -6.18 -25.17 -2.14
CA GLU A 54 -5.91 -24.36 -0.94
C GLU A 54 -6.28 -22.89 -1.10
N ALA A 55 -6.79 -22.46 -2.26
CA ALA A 55 -7.02 -21.03 -2.51
C ALA A 55 -8.16 -20.44 -1.69
N SER A 56 -9.06 -21.27 -1.14
CA SER A 56 -10.12 -20.83 -0.23
C SER A 56 -9.70 -20.83 1.24
N LEU A 57 -8.47 -21.23 1.58
CA LEU A 57 -7.97 -21.15 2.94
C LEU A 57 -7.74 -19.69 3.33
N LEU A 58 -8.48 -19.23 4.33
CA LEU A 58 -8.31 -17.92 4.92
C LEU A 58 -7.26 -17.98 6.03
N ARG A 59 -6.33 -17.03 6.02
CA ARG A 59 -5.31 -16.89 7.07
C ARG A 59 -5.34 -15.48 7.60
N MET A 60 -5.48 -15.36 8.90
CA MET A 60 -5.39 -14.09 9.61
C MET A 60 -3.92 -13.80 9.92
N LEU A 61 -3.54 -12.52 9.80
CA LEU A 61 -2.24 -12.10 10.30
C LEU A 61 -2.23 -12.28 11.82
N LYS A 62 -1.15 -12.81 12.39
CA LYS A 62 -1.12 -13.18 13.81
C LYS A 62 -1.18 -12.01 14.80
N GLY A 63 -1.06 -10.77 14.30
CA GLY A 63 -1.09 -9.54 15.09
C GLY A 63 -1.17 -8.32 14.18
N SER A 64 -0.67 -7.19 14.65
CA SER A 64 -0.71 -5.91 13.93
C SER A 64 -0.04 -6.00 12.55
N PRO A 65 -0.70 -5.49 11.49
CA PRO A 65 -0.07 -5.33 10.19
C PRO A 65 1.21 -4.50 10.19
N ASP A 66 1.35 -3.49 11.06
CA ASP A 66 2.59 -2.71 11.15
C ASP A 66 3.76 -3.56 11.63
N VAL A 67 3.52 -4.49 12.56
CA VAL A 67 4.57 -5.34 13.15
C VAL A 67 4.86 -6.56 12.28
N PHE A 68 3.83 -7.20 11.74
CA PHE A 68 3.96 -8.52 11.11
C PHE A 68 3.89 -8.51 9.58
N LEU A 69 3.59 -7.36 8.96
CA LEU A 69 3.65 -7.20 7.51
C LEU A 69 4.51 -6.00 7.09
N SER A 70 4.07 -4.77 7.38
CA SER A 70 4.75 -3.57 6.91
C SER A 70 6.12 -3.37 7.55
N GLY A 71 6.31 -3.77 8.81
CA GLY A 71 7.57 -3.68 9.55
C GLY A 71 8.71 -4.50 8.93
N PRO A 72 8.55 -5.81 8.71
CA PRO A 72 9.53 -6.64 8.04
C PRO A 72 9.88 -6.13 6.65
N ILE A 73 8.88 -5.67 5.89
CA ILE A 73 9.15 -5.14 4.56
C ILE A 73 9.90 -3.80 4.66
N ARG A 74 9.54 -2.93 5.62
CA ARG A 74 10.30 -1.71 5.89
C ARG A 74 11.76 -2.01 6.19
N GLN A 75 12.01 -2.98 7.05
CA GLN A 75 13.36 -3.39 7.43
C GLN A 75 14.15 -3.86 6.20
N TYR A 76 13.59 -4.78 5.41
CA TYR A 76 14.22 -5.30 4.20
C TYR A 76 14.72 -4.19 3.25
N ILE A 77 13.95 -3.11 3.17
CA ILE A 77 14.17 -1.99 2.26
C ILE A 77 15.20 -1.03 2.83
N THR A 78 15.12 -0.72 4.12
CA THR A 78 16.13 0.11 4.80
C THR A 78 17.50 -0.56 4.81
N ASP A 79 17.56 -1.89 4.99
CA ASP A 79 18.80 -2.66 4.92
C ASP A 79 19.48 -2.58 3.55
N ARG A 80 18.74 -2.16 2.51
CA ARG A 80 19.22 -2.00 1.13
C ARG A 80 19.33 -0.53 0.69
N GLY A 81 19.42 0.39 1.66
CA GLY A 81 19.59 1.82 1.39
C GLY A 81 18.29 2.57 1.09
N GLY A 82 17.15 1.89 1.07
CA GLY A 82 15.84 2.53 0.93
C GLY A 82 15.50 3.42 2.14
N ARG A 83 14.95 4.60 1.87
CA ARG A 83 14.68 5.63 2.87
C ARG A 83 13.19 5.91 2.99
N PHE A 84 12.78 6.25 4.20
CA PHE A 84 11.41 6.51 4.57
C PHE A 84 11.29 7.92 5.12
N HIS A 85 10.43 8.71 4.50
CA HIS A 85 10.15 10.07 4.87
C HIS A 85 8.68 10.17 5.30
N LEU A 86 8.44 9.81 6.56
CA LEU A 86 7.12 9.90 7.17
C LEU A 86 6.72 11.36 7.40
N ARG A 87 5.42 11.63 7.30
CA ARG A 87 4.79 12.96 7.48
C ARG A 87 5.22 14.00 6.43
N TRP A 88 5.67 13.54 5.26
CA TRP A 88 5.95 14.39 4.11
C TRP A 88 4.85 14.19 3.08
N GLY A 89 3.93 15.16 2.99
CA GLY A 89 2.87 15.14 2.00
C GLY A 89 3.36 15.68 0.66
N CYS A 90 3.13 14.93 -0.41
CA CYS A 90 3.30 15.43 -1.78
C CYS A 90 2.18 16.42 -2.08
N ARG A 91 2.55 17.65 -2.46
CA ARG A 91 1.62 18.75 -2.72
C ARG A 91 1.39 18.94 -4.21
N GLU A 92 2.41 18.72 -5.00
CA GLU A 92 2.38 18.99 -6.43
C GLU A 92 3.41 18.10 -7.16
N VAL A 93 3.01 17.63 -8.34
CA VAL A 93 3.90 17.03 -9.32
C VAL A 93 4.41 18.15 -10.21
N LEU A 94 5.70 18.45 -10.14
CA LEU A 94 6.34 19.45 -11.00
C LEU A 94 6.72 18.76 -12.30
N TYR A 95 6.19 19.24 -13.42
CA TYR A 95 6.44 18.70 -14.75
C TYR A 95 6.69 19.82 -15.74
N ASP A 96 7.42 19.50 -16.81
CA ASP A 96 7.71 20.43 -17.90
C ASP A 96 7.62 19.68 -19.25
N LYS A 97 7.77 20.41 -20.35
CA LYS A 97 7.77 19.88 -21.71
C LYS A 97 9.08 20.20 -22.41
N PHE A 98 9.60 19.22 -23.13
CA PHE A 98 10.67 19.45 -24.09
C PHE A 98 10.18 20.26 -25.29
N ALA A 99 11.11 20.76 -26.11
CA ALA A 99 10.81 21.50 -27.33
C ALA A 99 9.99 20.68 -28.36
N ASP A 100 10.09 19.36 -28.32
CA ASP A 100 9.31 18.41 -29.12
C ASP A 100 7.88 18.16 -28.57
N GLY A 101 7.53 18.78 -27.42
CA GLY A 101 6.23 18.67 -26.75
C GLY A 101 6.13 17.50 -25.76
N GLU A 102 7.15 16.66 -25.66
CA GLU A 102 7.17 15.53 -24.73
C GLU A 102 7.21 16.01 -23.27
N THR A 103 6.32 15.46 -22.44
CA THR A 103 6.22 15.83 -21.01
C THR A 103 7.13 14.96 -20.15
N TYR A 104 7.79 15.55 -19.15
CA TYR A 104 8.59 14.85 -18.16
C TYR A 104 8.38 15.42 -16.75
N ILE A 105 8.63 14.61 -15.73
CA ILE A 105 8.57 15.05 -14.33
C ILE A 105 9.91 15.66 -13.92
N ALA A 106 9.89 16.91 -13.47
CA ALA A 106 11.05 17.65 -12.99
C ALA A 106 11.28 17.49 -11.48
N GLY A 107 10.22 17.14 -10.73
CA GLY A 107 10.33 16.89 -9.29
C GLY A 107 8.98 16.74 -8.58
N LEU A 108 9.04 16.42 -7.30
CA LEU A 108 7.87 16.40 -6.42
C LEU A 108 8.01 17.47 -5.34
N ALA A 109 7.04 18.38 -5.27
CA ALA A 109 6.97 19.36 -4.20
C ALA A 109 6.42 18.69 -2.94
N MET A 110 7.26 18.57 -1.92
CA MET A 110 6.94 17.90 -0.65
C MET A 110 6.87 18.91 0.48
N SER A 111 5.99 18.67 1.45
CA SER A 111 5.91 19.49 2.66
C SER A 111 5.72 18.67 3.93
N LYS A 112 6.26 19.19 5.04
CA LYS A 112 6.09 18.65 6.40
C LYS A 112 6.04 19.80 7.39
N ALA A 113 4.90 20.02 8.03
CA ALA A 113 4.66 21.21 8.86
C ALA A 113 5.03 22.49 8.08
N THR A 114 6.01 23.26 8.55
CA THR A 114 6.51 24.48 7.89
C THR A 114 7.61 24.23 6.86
N ASN A 115 8.17 23.02 6.79
CA ASN A 115 9.25 22.69 5.88
C ASN A 115 8.71 22.34 4.48
N LYS A 116 9.42 22.80 3.45
CA LYS A 116 9.17 22.47 2.05
C LYS A 116 10.46 21.99 1.40
N LYS A 117 10.36 21.04 0.48
CA LYS A 117 11.48 20.62 -0.37
C LYS A 117 10.95 20.14 -1.71
N VAL A 118 11.77 20.25 -2.75
CA VAL A 118 11.55 19.55 -4.00
C VAL A 118 12.41 18.31 -3.99
N VAL A 119 11.83 17.16 -4.32
CA VAL A 119 12.60 15.92 -4.48
C VAL A 119 12.68 15.60 -5.96
N LYS A 120 13.92 15.45 -6.46
CA LYS A 120 14.23 15.02 -7.82
C LYS A 120 14.66 13.55 -7.83
N ALA A 121 14.35 12.84 -8.91
CA ALA A 121 14.79 11.48 -9.18
C ALA A 121 14.67 11.12 -10.67
N ASP A 122 15.23 9.97 -11.02
CA ASP A 122 15.17 9.42 -12.38
C ASP A 122 13.77 8.90 -12.69
N ALA A 123 13.09 8.27 -11.71
CA ALA A 123 11.72 7.78 -11.84
C ALA A 123 10.84 8.17 -10.63
N TYR A 124 9.57 8.44 -10.91
CA TYR A 124 8.56 8.83 -9.94
C TYR A 124 7.40 7.84 -10.00
N VAL A 125 6.96 7.33 -8.85
CA VAL A 125 5.84 6.38 -8.77
C VAL A 125 4.78 6.90 -7.82
N ALA A 126 3.55 7.05 -8.28
CA ALA A 126 2.43 7.36 -7.40
C ALA A 126 1.72 6.08 -6.98
N ALA A 127 1.95 5.62 -5.73
CA ALA A 127 1.22 4.48 -5.14
C ALA A 127 0.11 4.95 -4.19
N CYS A 128 -0.78 5.79 -4.73
CA CYS A 128 -1.87 6.39 -3.99
C CYS A 128 -3.13 5.50 -3.99
N ASP A 129 -4.08 5.80 -3.11
CA ASP A 129 -5.47 5.40 -3.27
C ASP A 129 -6.14 6.25 -4.38
N VAL A 130 -7.34 5.85 -4.83
CA VAL A 130 -8.08 6.58 -5.88
C VAL A 130 -8.29 8.07 -5.54
N PRO A 131 -8.69 8.47 -4.32
CA PRO A 131 -8.77 9.88 -3.95
C PRO A 131 -7.41 10.58 -3.98
N GLY A 132 -6.36 9.91 -3.51
CA GLY A 132 -5.00 10.43 -3.49
C GLY A 132 -4.46 10.72 -4.87
N ILE A 133 -4.58 9.77 -5.80
CA ILE A 133 -4.06 9.95 -7.16
C ILE A 133 -4.82 11.05 -7.91
N LYS A 134 -6.15 11.14 -7.75
CA LYS A 134 -6.97 12.21 -8.37
C LYS A 134 -6.59 13.61 -7.91
N ARG A 135 -6.11 13.72 -6.67
CA ARG A 135 -5.61 14.97 -6.08
C ARG A 135 -4.18 15.27 -6.51
N LEU A 136 -3.37 14.23 -6.74
CA LEU A 136 -1.97 14.37 -7.11
C LEU A 136 -1.77 14.69 -8.60
N ILE A 137 -2.56 14.08 -9.48
CA ILE A 137 -2.47 14.29 -10.92
C ILE A 137 -2.80 15.76 -11.26
N PRO A 138 -1.94 16.46 -12.01
CA PRO A 138 -2.26 17.78 -12.55
C PRO A 138 -3.55 17.78 -13.38
N SER A 139 -4.41 18.79 -13.20
CA SER A 139 -5.71 18.83 -13.87
C SER A 139 -5.61 18.86 -15.39
N GLN A 140 -4.52 19.43 -15.93
CA GLN A 140 -4.22 19.50 -17.35
C GLN A 140 -4.02 18.11 -17.97
N TRP A 141 -3.49 17.15 -17.22
CA TRP A 141 -3.23 15.80 -17.72
C TRP A 141 -4.51 15.01 -18.02
N ARG A 142 -5.67 15.51 -17.60
CA ARG A 142 -6.98 14.96 -17.99
C ARG A 142 -7.29 15.13 -19.48
N GLU A 143 -6.47 15.87 -20.23
CA GLU A 143 -6.50 15.86 -21.69
C GLU A 143 -6.12 14.48 -22.26
N TRP A 144 -5.31 13.71 -21.53
CA TRP A 144 -5.00 12.33 -21.89
C TRP A 144 -6.04 11.39 -21.29
N GLU A 145 -6.67 10.60 -22.16
CA GLU A 145 -7.68 9.59 -21.77
C GLU A 145 -7.15 8.65 -20.67
N PHE A 146 -5.86 8.30 -20.71
CA PHE A 146 -5.18 7.50 -19.69
C PHE A 146 -5.43 8.02 -18.26
N PHE A 147 -5.25 9.32 -18.03
CA PHE A 147 -5.44 9.91 -16.70
C PHE A 147 -6.91 10.29 -16.44
N ASP A 148 -7.69 10.68 -17.46
CA ASP A 148 -9.13 10.95 -17.26
C ASP A 148 -9.90 9.70 -16.83
N ASN A 149 -9.50 8.52 -17.31
CA ASN A 149 -10.09 7.24 -16.93
C ASN A 149 -10.07 7.01 -15.41
N ILE A 150 -9.01 7.44 -14.72
CA ILE A 150 -8.90 7.34 -13.24
C ILE A 150 -10.07 8.08 -12.56
N TYR A 151 -10.55 9.18 -13.15
CA TYR A 151 -11.66 9.95 -12.58
C TYR A 151 -13.01 9.22 -12.65
N LYS A 152 -13.13 8.16 -13.47
CA LYS A 152 -14.33 7.30 -13.57
C LYS A 152 -14.41 6.23 -12.46
N LEU A 153 -13.31 6.01 -11.74
CA LEU A 153 -13.23 5.12 -10.57
C LEU A 153 -13.68 5.89 -9.32
N ILE A 154 -14.63 5.37 -8.56
CA ILE A 154 -15.17 6.04 -7.36
C ILE A 154 -14.98 5.12 -6.18
N GLY A 155 -14.46 5.61 -5.05
CA GLY A 155 -14.30 4.80 -3.85
C GLY A 155 -15.63 4.41 -3.19
N VAL A 156 -15.68 3.27 -2.52
CA VAL A 156 -16.81 2.84 -1.68
C VAL A 156 -16.56 3.27 -0.23
N PRO A 157 -17.56 3.81 0.49
CA PRO A 157 -17.39 4.09 1.91
C PRO A 157 -17.48 2.80 2.74
N VAL A 158 -16.63 2.72 3.76
CA VAL A 158 -16.60 1.60 4.71
C VAL A 158 -16.42 2.14 6.13
N VAL A 159 -17.08 1.48 7.08
CA VAL A 159 -16.91 1.76 8.50
C VAL A 159 -16.47 0.48 9.20
N THR A 160 -15.40 0.56 9.97
CA THR A 160 -14.92 -0.55 10.81
C THR A 160 -15.14 -0.19 12.27
N VAL A 161 -15.77 -1.11 12.99
CA VAL A 161 -16.03 -0.97 14.43
C VAL A 161 -15.24 -2.04 15.16
N GLN A 162 -14.50 -1.63 16.18
CA GLN A 162 -13.83 -2.54 17.10
C GLN A 162 -14.48 -2.45 18.47
N LEU A 163 -14.79 -3.60 19.07
CA LEU A 163 -15.46 -3.72 20.36
C LEU A 163 -14.69 -4.72 21.24
N ARG A 164 -14.12 -4.23 22.34
CA ARG A 164 -13.50 -5.05 23.38
C ARG A 164 -14.52 -5.35 24.46
N TYR A 165 -14.63 -6.61 24.85
CA TYR A 165 -15.56 -7.05 25.89
C TYR A 165 -14.85 -7.51 27.17
N ASN A 166 -15.59 -7.51 28.28
CA ASN A 166 -15.18 -8.12 29.55
C ASN A 166 -15.37 -9.66 29.59
N GLY A 167 -15.58 -10.31 28.44
CA GLY A 167 -15.73 -11.75 28.30
C GLY A 167 -15.62 -12.19 26.83
N TRP A 168 -15.76 -13.49 26.59
CA TRP A 168 -15.65 -14.14 25.29
C TRP A 168 -16.98 -14.17 24.55
N VAL A 169 -17.12 -13.27 23.58
CA VAL A 169 -18.35 -13.06 22.82
C VAL A 169 -18.64 -14.21 21.86
N THR A 170 -17.61 -14.74 21.19
CA THR A 170 -17.80 -15.78 20.17
C THR A 170 -17.88 -17.19 20.75
N GLU A 171 -17.92 -17.32 22.07
CA GLU A 171 -18.47 -18.51 22.72
C GLU A 171 -19.95 -18.65 22.29
N LEU A 172 -20.46 -19.87 22.08
CA LEU A 172 -21.78 -20.09 21.48
C LEU A 172 -22.85 -20.61 22.44
N GLN A 173 -22.48 -21.24 23.56
CA GLN A 173 -23.40 -22.07 24.34
C GLN A 173 -23.30 -21.84 25.86
N ASP A 174 -22.08 -21.72 26.39
CA ASP A 174 -21.82 -21.73 27.82
C ASP A 174 -21.58 -20.31 28.37
N LEU A 175 -22.61 -19.81 29.04
CA LEU A 175 -22.64 -18.50 29.70
C LEU A 175 -21.56 -18.32 30.78
N GLU A 176 -21.12 -19.38 31.45
CA GLU A 176 -20.07 -19.26 32.47
C GLU A 176 -18.67 -19.27 31.83
N ARG A 177 -18.51 -20.04 30.74
CA ARG A 177 -17.28 -20.04 29.95
C ARG A 177 -17.08 -18.75 29.17
N SER A 178 -18.15 -18.08 28.75
CA SER A 178 -18.04 -16.77 28.12
C SER A 178 -17.55 -15.70 29.10
N ARG A 179 -17.86 -15.81 30.40
CA ARG A 179 -17.47 -14.79 31.41
C ARG A 179 -16.08 -14.99 32.00
N GLN A 180 -15.58 -16.23 32.03
CA GLN A 180 -14.26 -16.47 32.59
C GLN A 180 -13.16 -15.90 31.69
N LEU A 181 -12.10 -15.34 32.29
CA LEU A 181 -10.98 -14.73 31.55
C LEU A 181 -9.66 -15.51 31.70
N ARG A 182 -9.73 -16.72 32.27
CA ARG A 182 -8.55 -17.59 32.51
C ARG A 182 -8.10 -18.31 31.24
N GLN A 183 -9.01 -18.55 30.32
CA GLN A 183 -8.76 -19.23 29.06
C GLN A 183 -9.52 -18.54 27.93
N ALA A 184 -8.84 -18.26 26.82
CA ALA A 184 -9.48 -17.78 25.61
C ALA A 184 -10.38 -18.87 25.00
N VAL A 185 -11.64 -18.55 24.72
CA VAL A 185 -12.61 -19.48 24.11
C VAL A 185 -13.44 -18.74 23.07
N GLY A 186 -13.90 -19.45 22.05
CA GLY A 186 -14.73 -18.89 20.99
C GLY A 186 -14.32 -19.36 19.61
N LEU A 187 -14.66 -18.58 18.59
CA LEU A 187 -14.42 -18.89 17.19
C LEU A 187 -13.10 -18.27 16.72
N ASP A 188 -12.12 -19.12 16.42
CA ASP A 188 -10.85 -18.75 15.77
C ASP A 188 -11.00 -18.85 14.23
N ASN A 189 -11.79 -17.95 13.65
CA ASN A 189 -11.98 -17.87 12.19
C ASN A 189 -12.45 -16.49 11.75
N LEU A 190 -12.38 -16.21 10.44
CA LEU A 190 -13.12 -15.12 9.82
C LEU A 190 -14.59 -15.54 9.66
N LEU A 191 -15.50 -14.69 10.13
CA LEU A 191 -16.92 -14.99 10.22
C LEU A 191 -17.73 -14.09 9.29
N TYR A 192 -18.83 -14.65 8.80
CA TYR A 192 -19.77 -13.97 7.92
C TYR A 192 -21.18 -14.05 8.50
N THR A 193 -21.96 -12.99 8.37
CA THR A 193 -23.36 -12.98 8.80
C THR A 193 -24.25 -12.22 7.81
N PRO A 194 -25.43 -12.76 7.46
CA PRO A 194 -26.49 -12.01 6.78
C PRO A 194 -27.47 -11.35 7.76
N ASP A 195 -27.30 -11.56 9.07
CA ASP A 195 -28.29 -11.21 10.10
C ASP A 195 -27.85 -10.00 10.95
N ALA A 196 -26.83 -9.26 10.51
CA ALA A 196 -26.38 -8.00 11.09
C ALA A 196 -25.97 -7.00 9.99
N ASP A 197 -25.76 -5.74 10.37
CA ASP A 197 -25.36 -4.70 9.41
C ASP A 197 -23.87 -4.78 9.01
N PHE A 198 -23.08 -5.60 9.71
CA PHE A 198 -21.71 -5.96 9.32
C PHE A 198 -21.71 -7.31 8.62
N SER A 199 -20.99 -7.42 7.50
CA SER A 199 -20.96 -8.64 6.69
C SER A 199 -19.89 -9.62 7.16
N CYS A 200 -18.69 -9.11 7.37
CA CYS A 200 -17.49 -9.85 7.71
C CYS A 200 -16.91 -9.33 9.03
N PHE A 201 -16.57 -10.25 9.93
CA PHE A 201 -16.05 -9.90 11.25
C PHE A 201 -15.18 -11.02 11.83
N ALA A 202 -14.37 -10.69 12.83
CA ALA A 202 -13.54 -11.66 13.53
C ALA A 202 -13.32 -11.25 14.99
N ASP A 203 -13.10 -12.24 15.86
CA ASP A 203 -12.55 -12.01 17.19
C ASP A 203 -11.02 -12.01 17.12
N LEU A 204 -10.44 -10.82 17.09
CA LEU A 204 -8.99 -10.64 16.94
C LEU A 204 -8.20 -11.15 18.15
N ALA A 205 -8.83 -11.25 19.33
CA ALA A 205 -8.17 -11.83 20.50
C ALA A 205 -7.90 -13.33 20.34
N LEU A 206 -8.65 -14.01 19.46
CA LEU A 206 -8.45 -15.42 19.10
C LEU A 206 -7.67 -15.56 17.79
N THR A 207 -8.09 -14.84 16.75
CA THR A 207 -7.59 -14.99 15.37
C THR A 207 -6.25 -14.29 15.11
N SER A 208 -5.91 -13.30 15.93
CA SER A 208 -4.70 -12.49 15.79
C SER A 208 -4.07 -12.20 17.16
N PRO A 209 -3.75 -13.23 17.96
CA PRO A 209 -3.58 -13.10 19.40
C PRO A 209 -2.31 -12.34 19.83
N GLU A 210 -1.26 -12.26 19.00
CA GLU A 210 0.05 -11.73 19.41
C GLU A 210 -0.01 -10.28 19.92
N ASP A 211 -0.86 -9.45 19.31
CA ASP A 211 -1.05 -8.04 19.71
C ASP A 211 -2.45 -7.75 20.28
N TYR A 212 -3.42 -8.63 20.05
CA TYR A 212 -4.83 -8.35 20.32
C TYR A 212 -5.43 -9.19 21.45
N TYR A 213 -4.76 -10.28 21.88
CA TYR A 213 -5.06 -10.93 23.16
C TYR A 213 -4.46 -10.10 24.30
N ILE A 214 -5.28 -9.80 25.31
CA ILE A 214 -4.84 -9.07 26.50
C ILE A 214 -5.28 -9.87 27.72
N GLU A 215 -4.32 -10.28 28.56
CA GLU A 215 -4.62 -11.01 29.79
C GLU A 215 -5.60 -10.23 30.66
N GLY A 216 -6.63 -10.91 31.15
CA GLY A 216 -7.70 -10.28 31.94
C GLY A 216 -8.69 -9.44 31.12
N GLN A 217 -8.68 -9.53 29.79
CA GLN A 217 -9.73 -9.00 28.92
C GLN A 217 -10.30 -10.11 28.03
N GLY A 218 -11.53 -9.89 27.55
CA GLY A 218 -12.20 -10.82 26.65
C GLY A 218 -11.97 -10.49 25.18
N SER A 219 -12.95 -10.86 24.37
CA SER A 219 -12.95 -10.75 22.92
C SER A 219 -12.67 -9.33 22.42
N LEU A 220 -11.98 -9.22 21.28
CA LEU A 220 -11.90 -8.01 20.46
C LEU A 220 -12.58 -8.26 19.14
N LEU A 221 -13.84 -7.87 19.03
CA LEU A 221 -14.58 -8.00 17.78
C LEU A 221 -14.19 -6.87 16.85
N GLN A 222 -13.77 -7.21 15.64
CA GLN A 222 -13.64 -6.26 14.53
C GLN A 222 -14.74 -6.54 13.51
N CYS A 223 -15.66 -5.61 13.37
CA CYS A 223 -16.84 -5.71 12.51
C CYS A 223 -16.75 -4.71 11.35
N VAL A 224 -16.93 -5.19 10.11
CA VAL A 224 -16.88 -4.35 8.90
C VAL A 224 -18.30 -4.07 8.41
N LEU A 225 -18.72 -2.80 8.49
CA LEU A 225 -20.04 -2.32 8.07
C LEU A 225 -20.03 -1.96 6.59
N THR A 226 -20.79 -2.72 5.82
CA THR A 226 -20.86 -2.67 4.35
C THR A 226 -22.30 -2.96 3.91
N PRO A 227 -22.99 -2.03 3.23
CA PRO A 227 -22.51 -0.73 2.77
C PRO A 227 -22.25 0.27 3.92
N GLY A 228 -21.19 1.08 3.79
CA GLY A 228 -20.80 2.05 4.82
C GLY A 228 -21.59 3.37 4.79
N ASP A 229 -22.23 3.71 3.65
CA ASP A 229 -22.96 4.97 3.44
C ASP A 229 -23.92 5.34 4.59
N PRO A 230 -24.78 4.43 5.09
CA PRO A 230 -25.74 4.75 6.15
C PRO A 230 -25.10 5.18 7.47
N TYR A 231 -23.84 4.80 7.69
CA TYR A 231 -23.10 5.00 8.95
C TYR A 231 -22.19 6.23 8.91
N MET A 232 -21.82 6.70 7.72
CA MET A 232 -20.97 7.89 7.56
C MET A 232 -21.48 9.13 8.33
N PRO A 233 -22.79 9.49 8.29
CA PRO A 233 -23.28 10.68 8.99
C PRO A 233 -23.52 10.50 10.50
N LEU A 234 -23.53 9.27 11.02
CA LEU A 234 -23.89 8.99 12.42
C LEU A 234 -22.76 9.35 13.41
N LEU A 235 -23.07 9.59 14.68
CA LEU A 235 -22.04 9.73 15.71
C LEU A 235 -21.42 8.38 16.06
N ASN A 236 -20.14 8.36 16.44
CA ASN A 236 -19.44 7.11 16.74
C ASN A 236 -20.16 6.28 17.83
N ASP A 237 -20.67 6.92 18.89
CA ASP A 237 -21.38 6.24 19.98
C ASP A 237 -22.68 5.58 19.51
N GLU A 238 -23.38 6.18 18.54
CA GLU A 238 -24.58 5.59 17.95
C GLU A 238 -24.25 4.33 17.14
N ILE A 239 -23.16 4.38 16.38
CA ILE A 239 -22.65 3.23 15.62
C ILE A 239 -22.23 2.11 16.57
N ILE A 240 -21.47 2.43 17.62
CA ILE A 240 -21.02 1.48 18.64
C ILE A 240 -22.21 0.80 19.30
N ALA A 241 -23.21 1.57 19.76
CA ALA A 241 -24.40 1.02 20.41
C ALA A 241 -25.18 0.06 19.50
N ARG A 242 -25.33 0.42 18.21
CA ARG A 242 -26.03 -0.41 17.22
C ARG A 242 -25.28 -1.72 16.93
N VAL A 243 -23.97 -1.65 16.70
CA VAL A 243 -23.15 -2.84 16.43
C VAL A 243 -23.03 -3.73 17.65
N ALA A 244 -22.83 -3.16 18.85
CA ALA A 244 -22.74 -3.92 20.09
C ALA A 244 -24.02 -4.72 20.35
N LYS A 245 -25.20 -4.11 20.13
CA LYS A 245 -26.48 -4.82 20.21
C LYS A 245 -26.55 -6.00 19.24
N GLN A 246 -26.23 -5.78 17.96
CA GLN A 246 -26.25 -6.83 16.95
C GLN A 246 -25.28 -7.97 17.26
N VAL A 247 -24.10 -7.67 17.79
CA VAL A 247 -23.14 -8.68 18.25
C VAL A 247 -23.78 -9.55 19.35
N LEU A 248 -24.41 -8.95 20.36
CA LEU A 248 -25.06 -9.71 21.42
C LEU A 248 -26.24 -10.56 20.91
N ASP A 249 -26.99 -10.04 19.93
CA ASP A 249 -28.10 -10.75 19.28
C ASP A 249 -27.59 -11.97 18.48
N LEU A 250 -26.41 -11.90 17.87
CA LEU A 250 -25.79 -13.01 17.13
C LEU A 250 -25.24 -14.12 18.04
N PHE A 251 -24.80 -13.77 19.26
CA PHE A 251 -24.09 -14.69 20.16
C PHE A 251 -24.82 -14.84 21.51
N PRO A 252 -25.69 -15.84 21.67
CA PRO A 252 -26.56 -15.96 22.85
C PRO A 252 -25.82 -16.05 24.21
N SER A 253 -24.65 -16.68 24.27
CA SER A 253 -23.88 -16.78 25.53
C SER A 253 -23.08 -15.53 25.87
N SER A 254 -23.05 -14.53 24.97
CA SER A 254 -22.47 -13.21 25.23
C SER A 254 -23.42 -12.28 26.00
N GLN A 255 -24.67 -12.69 26.23
CA GLN A 255 -25.66 -11.88 26.93
C GLN A 255 -25.19 -11.48 28.35
N GLY A 256 -25.21 -10.18 28.61
CA GLY A 256 -24.71 -9.56 29.84
C GLY A 256 -23.21 -9.22 29.83
N LEU A 257 -22.48 -9.48 28.74
CA LEU A 257 -21.14 -8.92 28.55
C LEU A 257 -21.22 -7.43 28.22
N GLU A 258 -20.22 -6.68 28.67
CA GLU A 258 -20.13 -5.24 28.49
C GLU A 258 -18.95 -4.88 27.59
N VAL A 259 -19.15 -3.86 26.74
CA VAL A 259 -18.07 -3.26 25.96
C VAL A 259 -17.23 -2.39 26.89
N ILE A 260 -15.97 -2.74 27.07
CA ILE A 260 -15.01 -2.03 27.93
C ILE A 260 -14.10 -1.07 27.15
N TRP A 261 -14.01 -1.24 25.84
CA TRP A 261 -13.32 -0.33 24.94
C TRP A 261 -13.87 -0.45 23.53
N SER A 262 -13.88 0.64 22.77
CA SER A 262 -14.35 0.66 21.40
C SER A 262 -13.59 1.65 20.53
N SER A 263 -13.57 1.38 19.22
CA SER A 263 -13.05 2.30 18.20
C SER A 263 -13.92 2.23 16.95
N VAL A 264 -14.06 3.37 16.28
CA VAL A 264 -14.76 3.48 14.99
C VAL A 264 -13.84 4.18 14.00
N VAL A 265 -13.60 3.52 12.87
CA VAL A 265 -12.82 4.07 11.75
C VAL A 265 -13.75 4.21 10.57
N LYS A 266 -13.86 5.44 10.04
CA LYS A 266 -14.69 5.75 8.86
C LYS A 266 -13.80 6.14 7.69
N ILE A 267 -14.01 5.49 6.55
CA ILE A 267 -13.25 5.77 5.34
C ILE A 267 -14.24 6.00 4.21
N GLY A 268 -14.35 7.24 3.75
CA GLY A 268 -15.38 7.64 2.79
C GLY A 268 -15.12 7.16 1.35
N GLN A 269 -13.88 6.86 1.00
CA GLN A 269 -13.49 6.29 -0.29
C GLN A 269 -12.36 5.30 -0.09
N SER A 270 -12.72 4.04 0.14
CA SER A 270 -11.80 2.92 0.34
C SER A 270 -11.32 2.35 -1.00
N LEU A 271 -11.77 1.14 -1.33
CA LEU A 271 -11.59 0.46 -2.61
C LEU A 271 -12.39 1.20 -3.68
N TYR A 272 -11.92 1.18 -4.92
CA TYR A 272 -12.78 1.59 -6.02
C TYR A 272 -13.97 0.65 -6.11
N ARG A 273 -15.13 1.22 -6.43
CA ARG A 273 -16.37 0.50 -6.62
C ARG A 273 -16.24 -0.39 -7.85
N GLU A 274 -16.07 -1.69 -7.63
CA GLU A 274 -15.98 -2.78 -8.61
C GLU A 274 -17.32 -3.03 -9.35
N ALA A 275 -18.03 -1.98 -9.77
CA ALA A 275 -19.30 -2.06 -10.48
C ALA A 275 -19.11 -2.52 -11.95
N PRO A 276 -20.18 -3.03 -12.61
CA PRO A 276 -20.15 -3.34 -14.03
C PRO A 276 -19.62 -2.17 -14.88
N GLY A 277 -18.74 -2.49 -15.84
CA GLY A 277 -18.16 -1.51 -16.76
C GLY A 277 -17.03 -0.65 -16.18
N LYS A 278 -16.53 -0.94 -14.97
CA LYS A 278 -15.43 -0.16 -14.36
C LYS A 278 -14.02 -0.63 -14.71
N ASP A 279 -13.86 -1.89 -15.04
CA ASP A 279 -12.55 -2.50 -15.35
C ASP A 279 -11.77 -1.79 -16.48
N PRO A 280 -12.39 -1.33 -17.59
CA PRO A 280 -11.69 -0.61 -18.65
C PRO A 280 -11.03 0.71 -18.21
N PHE A 281 -11.46 1.29 -17.09
CA PHE A 281 -10.93 2.56 -16.59
C PHE A 281 -9.73 2.41 -15.66
N ARG A 282 -9.32 1.17 -15.35
CA ARG A 282 -8.14 0.89 -14.54
C ARG A 282 -6.90 1.19 -15.38
N PRO A 283 -6.06 2.18 -14.99
CA PRO A 283 -4.88 2.53 -15.78
C PRO A 283 -3.81 1.43 -15.64
N ASP A 284 -2.94 1.32 -16.64
CA ASP A 284 -1.70 0.55 -16.53
C ASP A 284 -0.75 1.22 -15.51
N GLN A 285 0.24 0.47 -15.01
CA GLN A 285 1.31 1.02 -14.17
C GLN A 285 2.26 1.91 -14.99
N LYS A 286 2.47 1.60 -16.28
CA LYS A 286 3.25 2.45 -17.20
C LYS A 286 2.36 3.58 -17.72
N THR A 287 2.77 4.83 -17.48
CA THR A 287 2.01 6.00 -17.95
C THR A 287 2.55 6.54 -19.27
N PRO A 288 1.81 7.44 -19.95
CA PRO A 288 2.32 8.15 -21.12
C PRO A 288 3.55 9.06 -20.85
N ILE A 289 3.85 9.37 -19.58
CA ILE A 289 5.03 10.15 -19.19
C ILE A 289 6.13 9.17 -18.78
N LYS A 290 7.25 9.18 -19.51
CA LYS A 290 8.32 8.16 -19.42
C LYS A 290 8.88 7.93 -18.03
N ASN A 291 9.03 8.98 -17.22
CA ASN A 291 9.53 8.88 -15.84
C ASN A 291 8.45 8.91 -14.76
N PHE A 292 7.18 8.75 -15.11
CA PHE A 292 6.07 8.68 -14.15
C PHE A 292 5.32 7.35 -14.25
N PHE A 293 5.14 6.68 -13.11
CA PHE A 293 4.51 5.37 -13.00
C PHE A 293 3.40 5.41 -11.96
N LEU A 294 2.43 4.50 -12.10
CA LEU A 294 1.36 4.30 -11.14
C LEU A 294 1.51 2.95 -10.44
N ALA A 295 1.11 2.89 -9.18
CA ALA A 295 0.89 1.65 -8.46
C ALA A 295 -0.32 1.81 -7.53
N GLY A 296 -0.87 0.69 -7.07
CA GLY A 296 -2.07 0.68 -6.26
C GLY A 296 -3.07 -0.34 -6.81
N SER A 297 -3.87 -0.91 -5.93
CA SER A 297 -4.80 -1.99 -6.29
C SER A 297 -5.84 -1.62 -7.34
N TYR A 298 -6.10 -0.31 -7.53
CA TYR A 298 -6.96 0.25 -8.57
C TYR A 298 -6.36 0.21 -9.99
N THR A 299 -5.03 0.08 -10.14
CA THR A 299 -4.39 -0.04 -11.45
C THR A 299 -4.67 -1.43 -12.05
N LYS A 300 -4.35 -1.62 -13.33
CA LYS A 300 -4.67 -2.83 -14.09
C LYS A 300 -3.83 -4.02 -13.64
N GLN A 301 -4.49 -5.06 -13.16
CA GLN A 301 -3.90 -6.33 -12.73
C GLN A 301 -5.01 -7.41 -12.68
N ASP A 302 -4.61 -8.68 -12.74
CA ASP A 302 -5.51 -9.84 -12.95
C ASP A 302 -6.28 -10.31 -11.71
N TYR A 303 -6.19 -9.54 -10.62
CA TYR A 303 -6.88 -9.74 -9.37
C TYR A 303 -7.87 -8.58 -9.09
N ILE A 304 -8.56 -8.65 -7.96
CA ILE A 304 -9.51 -7.61 -7.52
C ILE A 304 -8.81 -6.48 -6.76
N ASP A 305 -9.51 -5.39 -6.50
CA ASP A 305 -9.05 -4.33 -5.59
C ASP A 305 -8.85 -4.89 -4.17
N SER A 306 -7.64 -5.39 -3.88
CA SER A 306 -7.29 -6.11 -2.65
C SER A 306 -5.83 -5.90 -2.29
N MET A 307 -5.39 -6.42 -1.14
CA MET A 307 -3.96 -6.46 -0.77
C MET A 307 -3.11 -7.18 -1.81
N GLU A 308 -3.60 -8.29 -2.39
CA GLU A 308 -2.90 -9.02 -3.45
C GLU A 308 -2.84 -8.18 -4.73
N GLY A 309 -3.93 -7.55 -5.13
CA GLY A 309 -3.94 -6.64 -6.28
C GLY A 309 -2.99 -5.46 -6.10
N ALA A 310 -2.91 -4.92 -4.89
CA ALA A 310 -1.97 -3.87 -4.53
C ALA A 310 -0.52 -4.38 -4.70
N THR A 311 -0.24 -5.53 -4.12
CA THR A 311 1.04 -6.24 -4.19
C THR A 311 1.47 -6.47 -5.66
N LEU A 312 0.61 -7.08 -6.48
CA LEU A 312 0.83 -7.29 -7.91
C LEU A 312 1.09 -5.99 -8.68
N SER A 313 0.31 -4.94 -8.41
CA SER A 313 0.50 -3.64 -9.05
C SER A 313 1.90 -3.07 -8.77
N GLY A 314 2.40 -3.24 -7.55
CA GLY A 314 3.72 -2.78 -7.18
C GLY A 314 4.83 -3.55 -7.90
N ARG A 315 4.67 -4.87 -8.01
CA ARG A 315 5.58 -5.71 -8.80
C ARG A 315 5.59 -5.34 -10.29
N GLN A 316 4.43 -5.06 -10.88
CA GLN A 316 4.33 -4.63 -12.28
C GLN A 316 4.99 -3.27 -12.50
N ALA A 317 4.71 -2.28 -11.64
CA ALA A 317 5.37 -0.98 -11.69
C ALA A 317 6.89 -1.10 -11.58
N SER A 318 7.38 -1.95 -10.66
CA SER A 318 8.82 -2.24 -10.54
C SER A 318 9.41 -2.78 -11.85
N ALA A 319 8.72 -3.73 -12.49
CA ALA A 319 9.21 -4.34 -13.73
C ALA A 319 9.34 -3.29 -14.84
N TYR A 320 8.32 -2.45 -15.02
CA TYR A 320 8.36 -1.38 -16.01
C TYR A 320 9.49 -0.36 -15.76
N ILE A 321 9.76 -0.01 -14.50
CA ILE A 321 10.87 0.89 -14.17
C ILE A 321 12.21 0.26 -14.53
N CYS A 322 12.42 -1.01 -14.16
CA CYS A 322 13.65 -1.73 -14.48
C CYS A 322 13.86 -1.87 -15.99
N ASP A 323 12.80 -2.17 -16.73
CA ASP A 323 12.86 -2.35 -18.19
C ASP A 323 13.02 -1.02 -18.95
N SER A 324 12.66 0.11 -18.34
CA SER A 324 12.88 1.47 -18.89
C SER A 324 14.24 2.07 -18.51
N GLY A 325 15.19 1.30 -17.96
CA GLY A 325 16.48 1.82 -17.46
C GLY A 325 17.27 2.69 -18.46
N GLU A 326 17.44 2.22 -19.70
CA GLU A 326 18.13 2.99 -20.76
C GLU A 326 17.36 4.28 -21.13
N GLU A 327 16.04 4.19 -21.22
CA GLU A 327 15.16 5.32 -21.54
C GLU A 327 15.20 6.40 -20.44
N LEU A 328 15.21 5.98 -19.18
CA LEU A 328 15.32 6.88 -18.03
C LEU A 328 16.70 7.54 -17.96
N MET A 329 17.77 6.83 -18.33
CA MET A 329 19.13 7.39 -18.40
C MET A 329 19.22 8.49 -19.47
N MET A 330 18.75 8.21 -20.69
CA MET A 330 18.72 9.21 -21.77
C MET A 330 17.86 10.42 -21.40
N LEU A 331 16.73 10.19 -20.73
CA LEU A 331 15.86 11.26 -20.27
C LEU A 331 16.57 12.15 -19.23
N ARG A 332 17.30 11.56 -18.29
CA ARG A 332 18.08 12.30 -17.29
C ARG A 332 19.13 13.20 -17.94
N GLU A 333 19.86 12.70 -18.94
CA GLU A 333 20.84 13.49 -19.70
C GLU A 333 20.16 14.67 -20.40
N LYS A 334 19.06 14.42 -21.11
CA LYS A 334 18.27 15.46 -21.80
C LYS A 334 17.75 16.54 -20.84
N ILE A 335 17.32 16.17 -19.62
CA ILE A 335 16.90 17.13 -18.59
C ILE A 335 18.10 17.93 -18.08
N GLY A 336 19.24 17.28 -17.84
CA GLY A 336 20.46 17.93 -17.36
C GLY A 336 21.01 18.98 -18.32
N ASP A 337 20.95 18.71 -19.63
CA ASP A 337 21.37 19.66 -20.66
C ASP A 337 20.55 20.95 -20.60
N ILE A 338 19.22 20.83 -20.47
CA ILE A 338 18.30 21.98 -20.38
C ILE A 338 18.52 22.78 -19.11
N GLU A 339 18.70 22.11 -17.96
CA GLU A 339 19.01 22.79 -16.70
C GLU A 339 20.33 23.57 -16.81
N SER A 340 21.33 23.03 -17.52
CA SER A 340 22.62 23.69 -17.74
C SER A 340 22.54 24.89 -18.68
N GLU A 341 21.74 24.80 -19.76
CA GLU A 341 21.51 25.92 -20.69
C GLU A 341 20.72 27.05 -20.04
N THR A 342 19.72 26.70 -19.22
CA THR A 342 18.91 27.67 -18.47
C THR A 342 19.76 28.40 -17.43
N ALA A 343 20.65 27.69 -16.73
CA ALA A 343 21.58 28.28 -15.77
C ALA A 343 22.55 29.26 -16.46
N LYS A 344 23.16 28.87 -17.59
CA LYS A 344 24.05 29.74 -18.37
C LYS A 344 23.34 31.00 -18.89
N SER A 345 22.10 30.86 -19.37
CA SER A 345 21.25 31.97 -19.79
C SER A 345 20.94 32.94 -18.63
N SER A 346 20.63 32.40 -17.44
CA SER A 346 20.40 33.23 -16.25
C SER A 346 21.67 33.93 -15.74
N ASP A 347 22.83 33.28 -15.86
CA ASP A 347 24.11 33.88 -15.50
C ASP A 347 24.54 34.94 -16.50
N GLU A 348 24.31 34.75 -17.81
CA GLU A 348 24.53 35.78 -18.84
C GLU A 348 23.58 36.99 -18.66
N LEU A 349 22.33 36.74 -18.26
CA LEU A 349 21.36 37.80 -17.96
C LEU A 349 21.73 38.55 -16.66
N ASN A 350 22.21 37.85 -15.63
CA ASN A 350 22.73 38.47 -14.41
C ASN A 350 24.05 39.22 -14.66
N CYS A 351 24.89 38.76 -15.58
CA CYS A 351 26.11 39.46 -16.00
C CYS A 351 25.79 40.72 -16.83
N ALA A 352 24.66 40.71 -17.56
CA ALA A 352 24.14 41.88 -18.28
C ALA A 352 23.44 42.91 -17.36
N ILE A 353 23.00 42.50 -16.17
CA ILE A 353 22.40 43.38 -15.14
C ILE A 353 23.42 43.50 -14.01
N GLY A 354 24.44 44.34 -14.19
CA GLY A 354 25.53 44.52 -13.23
C GLY A 354 25.04 44.80 -11.80
N LEU A 355 25.14 43.78 -10.95
CA LEU A 355 25.08 43.88 -9.50
C LEU A 355 26.38 43.30 -8.93
N ASP A 356 27.32 44.21 -8.74
CA ASP A 356 28.56 44.00 -8.00
C ASP A 356 28.22 43.50 -6.58
N THR A 357 28.62 42.27 -6.25
CA THR A 357 28.71 41.84 -4.84
C THR A 357 30.04 41.15 -4.62
N GLN A 358 30.84 41.76 -3.74
CA GLN A 358 32.18 41.34 -3.35
C GLN A 358 32.17 39.92 -2.76
N GLU A 359 33.05 39.06 -3.26
CA GLU A 359 33.45 37.81 -2.61
C GLU A 359 34.43 38.12 -1.46
N ASP A 360 34.10 37.65 -0.26
CA ASP A 360 35.04 37.51 0.85
C ASP A 360 35.35 36.00 1.02
N GLU A 361 36.53 35.60 0.56
CA GLU A 361 37.13 34.30 0.86
C GLU A 361 37.46 34.20 2.36
N LYS A 362 36.87 33.23 3.09
CA LYS A 362 37.55 32.61 4.23
C LYS A 362 37.30 31.11 4.35
N ALA A 363 38.43 30.42 4.48
CA ALA A 363 38.63 28.99 4.57
C ALA A 363 38.08 28.32 5.85
N GLY A 364 37.70 27.05 5.68
CA GLY A 364 38.01 25.95 6.60
C GLY A 364 37.28 25.87 7.96
N SER A 365 36.27 25.01 8.07
CA SER A 365 36.17 24.08 9.21
C SER A 365 35.21 22.92 8.92
N LYS A 366 35.65 21.69 9.20
CA LYS A 366 34.78 20.51 9.35
C LYS A 366 33.93 20.71 10.59
N VAL A 367 32.61 20.77 10.43
CA VAL A 367 31.68 20.67 11.56
C VAL A 367 31.03 19.30 11.56
N THR A 368 31.50 18.44 12.45
CA THR A 368 30.77 17.26 12.93
C THR A 368 29.58 17.75 13.75
N LYS A 369 28.35 17.37 13.39
CA LYS A 369 27.19 17.50 14.27
C LYS A 369 26.44 16.18 14.38
N ILE A 370 26.61 15.57 15.54
CA ILE A 370 25.80 14.48 16.07
C ILE A 370 24.44 15.07 16.48
N PHE A 371 23.35 14.47 16.05
CA PHE A 371 22.03 14.70 16.64
C PHE A 371 21.40 13.35 17.03
N ARG A 372 21.31 13.11 18.35
CA ARG A 372 20.41 12.14 18.98
C ARG A 372 19.06 12.80 19.14
N ILE A 373 17.97 12.16 18.70
CA ILE A 373 16.62 12.48 19.20
C ILE A 373 15.80 11.18 19.37
N HIS A 374 15.13 11.13 20.53
CA HIS A 374 14.27 10.08 21.07
C HIS A 374 12.97 9.83 20.28
N ALA A 375 12.41 8.64 20.47
CA ALA A 375 11.11 8.18 19.96
C ALA A 375 9.91 8.91 20.60
N ILE A 376 8.78 8.99 19.88
CA ILE A 376 7.38 8.83 20.35
C ILE A 376 6.40 8.82 19.14
N SER A 377 5.52 7.79 19.16
CA SER A 377 4.11 7.64 18.69
C SER A 377 3.65 8.23 17.34
N ARG A 378 3.35 7.37 16.36
CA ARG A 378 2.04 6.84 15.85
C ARG A 378 1.20 7.83 15.03
N ASP A 379 0.66 7.27 13.94
CA ASP A 379 -0.09 7.87 12.85
C ASP A 379 0.73 8.74 11.87
N GLU A 380 0.67 8.43 10.55
CA GLU A 380 0.61 9.39 9.41
C GLU A 380 1.34 8.94 8.11
N PRO A 381 0.94 9.45 6.92
CA PRO A 381 1.38 8.98 5.59
C PRO A 381 2.88 9.10 5.28
N CYS A 382 3.33 8.24 4.35
CA CYS A 382 4.73 7.91 4.08
C CYS A 382 5.14 8.31 2.65
N LEU A 383 6.28 8.98 2.51
CA LEU A 383 7.05 9.05 1.26
C LEU A 383 8.19 8.03 1.35
N TRP A 384 8.43 7.25 0.31
CA TRP A 384 9.58 6.34 0.25
C TRP A 384 10.54 6.82 -0.84
N VAL A 385 11.82 6.92 -0.52
CA VAL A 385 12.91 7.35 -1.41
C VAL A 385 13.92 6.22 -1.45
N ILE A 386 14.10 5.53 -2.57
CA ILE A 386 15.21 4.57 -2.72
C ILE A 386 16.40 5.33 -3.29
N ASP A 387 17.50 5.38 -2.54
CA ASP A 387 18.79 5.94 -2.96
C ASP A 387 19.82 4.81 -2.80
N CYS A 388 20.28 4.23 -3.91
CA CYS A 388 21.43 3.32 -3.87
C CYS A 388 22.67 4.16 -3.55
N ALA A 389 23.36 3.83 -2.45
CA ALA A 389 24.52 4.59 -1.99
C ALA A 389 25.72 4.40 -2.94
N GLU A 390 26.55 5.45 -3.04
CA GLU A 390 27.86 5.39 -3.71
C GLU A 390 28.83 4.52 -2.90
N ASP A 391 29.46 3.54 -3.55
CA ASP A 391 30.65 2.88 -3.01
C ASP A 391 31.83 3.86 -3.03
N SER A 392 32.45 4.05 -1.86
CA SER A 392 33.73 4.74 -1.74
C SER A 392 34.85 3.96 -2.45
N PRO A 393 35.88 4.62 -3.02
CA PRO A 393 36.89 3.95 -3.83
C PRO A 393 37.79 3.06 -2.96
N THR A 394 37.79 1.74 -3.20
CA THR A 394 38.78 0.81 -2.66
C THR A 394 39.73 0.34 -3.75
N SER A 395 41.01 0.31 -3.39
CA SER A 395 42.16 -0.06 -4.21
C SER A 395 42.10 -1.51 -4.69
N LYS A 396 42.47 -1.73 -5.97
CA LYS A 396 42.67 -3.04 -6.61
C LYS A 396 43.47 -4.02 -5.72
N VAL A 397 42.95 -5.24 -5.55
CA VAL A 397 43.75 -6.42 -5.23
C VAL A 397 43.31 -7.55 -6.18
N GLU A 398 44.26 -8.06 -6.95
CA GLU A 398 44.10 -9.17 -7.88
C GLU A 398 44.14 -10.54 -7.17
N GLY A 399 43.30 -11.48 -7.64
CA GLY A 399 43.61 -12.91 -7.67
C GLY A 399 43.10 -13.80 -6.52
N ALA A 400 42.16 -14.71 -6.81
CA ALA A 400 42.33 -16.18 -6.68
C ALA A 400 40.99 -16.96 -6.65
N GLY A 401 40.80 -17.84 -7.66
CA GLY A 401 40.22 -19.19 -7.61
C GLY A 401 38.92 -19.51 -6.83
N PHE A 402 37.88 -19.92 -7.57
CA PHE A 402 36.72 -20.67 -7.06
C PHE A 402 37.08 -22.08 -6.56
N PRO A 403 36.38 -22.59 -5.54
CA PRO A 403 35.81 -23.93 -5.67
C PRO A 403 34.35 -24.06 -5.21
N THR A 404 33.67 -24.97 -5.90
CA THR A 404 32.28 -25.41 -5.76
C THR A 404 32.13 -26.47 -4.66
N SER A 405 31.20 -26.29 -3.70
CA SER A 405 30.34 -27.37 -3.16
C SER A 405 29.36 -26.87 -2.09
N ARG A 406 28.14 -27.41 -2.13
CA ARG A 406 27.02 -27.16 -1.20
C ARG A 406 27.20 -27.96 0.10
N LYS A 407 27.18 -27.29 1.26
CA LYS A 407 26.67 -27.80 2.56
C LYS A 407 26.47 -26.64 3.56
N PRO A 408 25.56 -26.77 4.55
CA PRO A 408 25.00 -25.66 5.31
C PRO A 408 25.97 -25.18 6.41
N ILE A 409 26.18 -23.87 6.50
CA ILE A 409 27.05 -23.27 7.52
C ILE A 409 26.18 -22.78 8.68
N ARG A 410 26.40 -23.34 9.88
CA ARG A 410 25.98 -22.75 11.16
C ARG A 410 26.92 -21.60 11.50
N PHE A 411 26.40 -20.48 11.98
CA PHE A 411 27.24 -19.45 12.63
C PHE A 411 26.87 -19.31 14.09
N ALA A 412 27.88 -19.59 14.92
CA ALA A 412 27.98 -19.17 16.31
C ALA A 412 28.46 -17.71 16.37
N THR A 413 28.05 -17.02 17.43
CA THR A 413 28.43 -15.65 17.77
C THR A 413 29.89 -15.54 18.25
N ASN A 414 30.65 -14.57 17.75
CA ASN A 414 31.46 -13.66 18.59
C ASN A 414 31.90 -12.40 17.80
N PRO A 415 32.03 -11.22 18.42
CA PRO A 415 32.20 -9.94 17.77
C PRO A 415 33.68 -9.51 17.75
N ALA A 416 34.21 -9.22 16.57
CA ALA A 416 35.31 -8.28 16.31
C ALA A 416 35.64 -8.35 14.82
N GLU A 417 35.64 -7.18 14.18
CA GLU A 417 36.34 -6.81 12.94
C GLU A 417 36.55 -7.88 11.86
N GLY A 418 35.88 -7.69 10.72
CA GLY A 418 36.19 -8.40 9.48
C GLY A 418 35.06 -8.26 8.46
N ASP A 419 35.18 -7.30 7.57
CA ASP A 419 34.25 -7.09 6.46
C ASP A 419 34.16 -8.36 5.59
N VAL A 420 32.94 -8.86 5.40
CA VAL A 420 32.63 -9.91 4.43
C VAL A 420 31.94 -9.23 3.24
N ILE A 421 32.72 -9.01 2.18
CA ILE A 421 32.22 -8.48 0.91
C ILE A 421 31.69 -9.67 0.08
N ILE A 422 30.38 -9.69 -0.17
CA ILE A 422 29.74 -10.65 -1.08
C ILE A 422 29.56 -9.93 -2.43
N PRO A 423 30.06 -10.48 -3.55
CA PRO A 423 29.90 -9.84 -4.85
C PRO A 423 28.43 -9.84 -5.28
N VAL A 424 27.90 -8.65 -5.58
CA VAL A 424 26.52 -8.42 -6.03
C VAL A 424 26.41 -8.83 -7.50
N THR A 425 25.56 -9.80 -7.81
CA THR A 425 25.18 -10.15 -9.19
C THR A 425 23.98 -9.29 -9.62
N GLU A 426 24.19 -8.42 -10.62
CA GLU A 426 23.52 -7.12 -10.82
C GLU A 426 22.06 -7.08 -11.35
N ASP A 427 21.37 -8.18 -11.66
CA ASP A 427 20.03 -8.08 -12.31
C ASP A 427 18.83 -8.61 -11.49
N ILE A 428 19.08 -9.56 -10.59
CA ILE A 428 18.00 -10.27 -9.87
C ILE A 428 17.65 -9.56 -8.56
N GLU A 429 18.63 -8.95 -7.90
CA GLU A 429 18.43 -8.28 -6.60
C GLU A 429 17.82 -6.88 -6.73
N LEU A 430 18.07 -6.15 -7.83
CA LEU A 430 17.42 -4.86 -8.08
C LEU A 430 15.91 -5.05 -8.32
N ARG A 431 15.55 -6.04 -9.16
CA ARG A 431 14.16 -6.46 -9.40
C ARG A 431 13.48 -6.98 -8.13
N SER A 432 14.18 -7.72 -7.28
CA SER A 432 13.61 -8.17 -5.99
C SER A 432 13.43 -7.01 -5.01
N THR A 433 14.35 -6.04 -4.99
CA THR A 433 14.34 -4.93 -4.04
C THR A 433 13.27 -3.91 -4.40
N VAL A 434 13.24 -3.42 -5.64
CA VAL A 434 12.21 -2.48 -6.10
C VAL A 434 10.82 -3.15 -6.09
N GLY A 435 10.76 -4.44 -6.45
CA GLY A 435 9.54 -5.24 -6.37
C GLY A 435 9.00 -5.34 -4.95
N GLN A 436 9.82 -5.72 -3.97
CA GLN A 436 9.38 -5.83 -2.58
C GLN A 436 9.01 -4.47 -1.97
N VAL A 437 9.62 -3.36 -2.39
CA VAL A 437 9.25 -1.99 -1.98
C VAL A 437 7.86 -1.61 -2.41
N LEU A 438 7.57 -1.82 -3.70
CA LEU A 438 6.27 -1.45 -4.24
C LEU A 438 5.19 -2.43 -3.75
N MET A 439 5.53 -3.70 -3.51
CA MET A 439 4.63 -4.67 -2.86
C MET A 439 4.28 -4.21 -1.43
N ALA A 440 5.27 -3.78 -0.64
CA ALA A 440 5.06 -3.21 0.70
C ALA A 440 4.16 -1.99 0.70
N ALA A 441 4.46 -1.06 -0.21
CA ALA A 441 3.80 0.21 -0.32
C ALA A 441 2.33 0.03 -0.64
N CYS A 442 2.04 -0.79 -1.65
CA CYS A 442 0.68 -1.05 -2.07
C CYS A 442 -0.10 -1.86 -1.01
N ALA A 443 0.51 -2.87 -0.38
CA ALA A 443 -0.13 -3.60 0.72
C ALA A 443 -0.43 -2.68 1.92
N THR A 444 0.48 -1.75 2.24
CA THR A 444 0.29 -0.78 3.34
C THR A 444 -0.71 0.30 2.98
N THR A 445 -0.73 0.83 1.74
CA THR A 445 -1.75 1.77 1.24
C THR A 445 -3.13 1.12 1.28
N HIS A 446 -3.23 -0.16 0.95
CA HIS A 446 -4.49 -0.89 0.96
C HIS A 446 -4.97 -1.22 2.39
N MET A 447 -4.05 -1.58 3.29
CA MET A 447 -4.37 -1.81 4.72
C MET A 447 -4.65 -0.52 5.51
N THR A 448 -4.07 0.61 5.10
CA THR A 448 -4.21 1.89 5.82
C THR A 448 -5.13 2.90 5.12
N MET A 449 -5.52 2.64 3.86
CA MET A 449 -6.30 3.52 2.98
C MET A 449 -5.79 4.97 2.98
N ARG A 450 -4.47 5.15 2.80
CA ARG A 450 -3.80 6.45 2.81
C ARG A 450 -2.89 6.59 1.58
N ALA A 451 -3.00 7.71 0.87
CA ALA A 451 -2.19 8.05 -0.29
C ALA A 451 -0.67 8.00 -0.02
N MET A 452 0.10 7.28 -0.84
CA MET A 452 1.57 7.25 -0.80
C MET A 452 2.18 7.67 -2.15
N VAL A 453 3.30 8.39 -2.10
CA VAL A 453 4.09 8.77 -3.28
C VAL A 453 5.51 8.23 -3.10
N HIS A 454 6.08 7.65 -4.14
CA HIS A 454 7.37 6.97 -4.13
C HIS A 454 8.31 7.57 -5.19
N ILE A 455 9.59 7.50 -4.87
CA ILE A 455 10.68 8.07 -5.66
C ILE A 455 11.73 6.99 -5.81
N VAL A 456 12.01 6.58 -7.05
CA VAL A 456 13.01 5.57 -7.38
C VAL A 456 14.15 6.27 -8.12
N LYS A 457 15.34 6.28 -7.51
CA LYS A 457 16.56 6.71 -8.20
C LYS A 457 17.23 5.47 -8.79
N VAL A 458 17.43 5.45 -10.10
CA VAL A 458 17.99 4.32 -10.84
C VAL A 458 19.45 4.65 -11.13
N GLN A 459 20.39 3.92 -10.54
CA GLN A 459 21.78 3.89 -10.99
C GLN A 459 21.93 2.74 -11.98
N ALA A 460 21.90 3.04 -13.28
CA ALA A 460 22.33 2.10 -14.30
C ALA A 460 23.87 2.17 -14.41
N ARG A 461 24.54 1.03 -14.22
CA ARG A 461 25.92 0.84 -14.68
C ARG A 461 25.87 0.27 -16.09
N VAL A 462 26.20 1.08 -17.08
CA VAL A 462 26.60 0.55 -18.39
C VAL A 462 28.07 0.20 -18.28
N THR A 463 28.38 -1.09 -18.10
CA THR A 463 29.73 -1.58 -18.38
C THR A 463 29.92 -1.57 -19.89
N VAL A 464 30.43 -0.46 -20.43
CA VAL A 464 31.02 -0.47 -21.76
C VAL A 464 32.25 -1.36 -21.67
N ARG A 465 32.19 -2.55 -22.30
CA ARG A 465 33.42 -3.28 -22.63
C ARG A 465 34.11 -2.48 -23.74
N GLU A 466 34.97 -1.55 -23.35
CA GLU A 466 36.13 -1.26 -24.19
C GLU A 466 37.03 -2.48 -24.08
N ASP A 467 37.07 -3.29 -25.13
CA ASP A 467 38.31 -3.87 -25.66
C ASP A 467 38.02 -4.73 -26.92
N GLN A 468 38.57 -4.24 -28.04
CA GLN A 468 38.77 -4.84 -29.39
C GLN A 468 37.63 -4.84 -30.41
#